data_AF-A0A7J9NE11-F1
#
_entry.id   AF-A0A7J9NE11-F1
#
_cell.length_a   1.000
_cell.length_b   1.000
_cell.length_c   1.000
_cell.angle_alpha   90.00
_cell.angle_beta   90.00
_cell.angle_gamma   90.00
#
_symmetry.space_group_name_H-M   'P 1'
#
loop_
_entity.id
_entity.type
_entity.pdbx_description
1 polymer ?
#
loop_
_entity_poly.entity_id
_entity_poly.type
_entity_poly.pdbx_seq_one_letter_code
_entity_poly.pdbx_strand_id
1 'polypeptide(L)' 'MDDGDDIYMRSWTGTIIGPLNTVHEGRIYQLKLFCDKDYPEKPPSVRFHSRINMTCVNHETGLVYN' A
#
# COMPACT_ATOMS: atom_id res chain seq x y z
N MET A 1 5.39 -9.65 9.47
CA MET A 1 4.79 -10.53 8.45
C MET A 1 3.37 -10.76 8.93
N ASP A 2 2.38 -10.24 8.20
CA ASP A 2 0.99 -10.24 8.68
C ASP A 2 0.29 -11.59 8.52
N ASP A 3 0.89 -12.47 7.72
CA ASP A 3 0.47 -13.84 7.52
C ASP A 3 1.71 -14.74 7.65
N GLY A 4 1.76 -15.54 8.73
CA GLY A 4 2.86 -16.46 9.00
C GLY A 4 2.88 -17.67 8.07
N ASP A 5 1.78 -17.91 7.36
CA ASP A 5 1.63 -19.02 6.42
C ASP A 5 1.98 -18.60 4.98
N ASP A 6 2.26 -17.32 4.75
CA ASP A 6 2.71 -16.79 3.45
C ASP A 6 4.19 -17.11 3.19
N ILE A 7 4.47 -18.38 2.94
CA ILE A 7 5.79 -18.90 2.59
C ILE A 7 6.36 -18.30 1.30
N TYR A 8 5.49 -17.77 0.43
CA TYR A 8 5.88 -17.18 -0.85
C TYR A 8 6.21 -15.70 -0.73
N MET A 9 6.07 -15.12 0.47
CA MET A 9 6.34 -13.71 0.76
C MET A 9 5.64 -12.78 -0.24
N ARG A 10 4.35 -13.02 -0.46
CA ARG A 10 3.55 -12.22 -1.41
C ARG A 10 2.95 -11.00 -0.74
N SER A 11 2.68 -11.08 0.57
CA SER A 11 1.92 -10.08 1.32
C SER A 11 2.85 -9.25 2.19
N TRP A 12 2.92 -7.95 1.88
CA TRP A 12 3.78 -7.01 2.59
C TRP A 12 2.96 -5.88 3.20
N THR A 13 3.38 -5.45 4.38
CA THR A 13 2.88 -4.22 5.02
C THR A 13 3.93 -3.13 4.81
N GLY A 14 3.53 -2.05 4.13
CA GLY A 14 4.33 -0.85 3.97
C GLY A 14 3.89 0.26 4.94
N THR A 15 4.84 1.11 5.34
CA THR A 15 4.56 2.31 6.14
C THR A 15 5.13 3.52 5.43
N ILE A 16 4.30 4.56 5.25
CA ILE A 16 4.72 5.86 4.73
C ILE A 16 4.52 6.90 5.84
N ILE A 17 5.56 7.66 6.13
CA ILE A 17 5.47 8.87 6.95
C ILE A 17 5.22 10.04 6.01
N GLY A 18 4.14 10.77 6.24
CA GLY A 18 3.74 11.87 5.39
C GLY A 18 4.79 12.99 5.39
N PRO A 19 5.18 13.49 4.21
CA PRO A 19 6.29 14.42 4.05
C PRO A 19 5.98 15.79 4.65
N LEU A 20 7.03 16.47 5.11
CA LEU A 20 6.97 17.85 5.60
C LEU A 20 6.42 18.80 4.53
N ASN A 21 5.74 19.86 4.97
CA ASN A 21 5.14 20.89 4.14
C ASN A 21 4.06 20.37 3.18
N THR A 22 3.32 19.34 3.58
CA THR A 22 2.16 18.83 2.83
C THR A 22 0.96 18.65 3.75
N VAL A 23 -0.24 18.48 3.19
CA VAL A 23 -1.45 18.14 3.95
C VAL A 23 -1.35 16.78 4.68
N HIS A 24 -0.33 16.00 4.36
CA HIS A 24 -0.06 14.69 4.91
C HIS A 24 1.02 14.70 6.01
N GLU A 25 1.65 15.84 6.28
CA GLU A 25 2.78 15.96 7.21
C GLU A 25 2.52 15.28 8.56
N GLY A 26 3.49 14.46 8.99
CA GLY A 26 3.46 13.77 10.29
C GLY A 26 2.45 12.62 10.39
N ARG A 27 1.61 12.39 9.37
CA ARG A 27 0.67 11.26 9.35
C ARG A 27 1.41 9.97 9.01
N ILE A 28 0.99 8.88 9.64
CA ILE A 28 1.51 7.53 9.36
C ILE A 28 0.46 6.77 8.56
N TYR A 29 0.82 6.36 7.34
CA TYR A 29 -0.03 5.57 6.45
C TYR A 29 0.47 4.15 6.39
N GLN A 30 -0.41 3.19 6.67
CA GLN A 30 -0.15 1.78 6.41
C GLN A 30 -0.72 1.39 5.06
N LEU A 31 0.04 0.58 4.33
CA LEU A 31 -0.33 0.04 3.03
C LEU A 31 -0.17 -1.48 3.03
N LYS A 32 -0.94 -2.13 2.17
CA LYS A 32 -0.79 -3.53 1.79
C LYS A 32 -0.29 -3.59 0.36
N LEU A 33 0.78 -4.35 0.18
CA LEU A 33 1.30 -4.70 -1.14
C LEU A 33 1.12 -6.20 -1.31
N PHE A 34 0.64 -6.61 -2.47
CA PHE A 34 0.54 -8.02 -2.83
C PHE A 34 1.24 -8.27 -4.16
N CYS A 35 2.33 -9.03 -4.08
CA CYS A 35 3.11 -9.52 -5.21
C CYS A 35 2.56 -10.88 -5.61
N ASP A 36 1.79 -10.93 -6.70
CA ASP A 36 1.24 -12.20 -7.19
C ASP A 36 2.31 -13.05 -7.90
N LYS A 37 1.88 -14.09 -8.62
CA LYS A 37 2.79 -15.01 -9.33
C LYS A 37 3.49 -14.38 -10.53
N ASP A 38 2.94 -13.29 -11.07
CA ASP A 38 3.44 -12.61 -12.26
C ASP A 38 4.37 -11.44 -11.88
N TYR A 39 4.61 -11.20 -10.59
CA TYR A 39 5.62 -10.24 -10.14
C TYR A 39 7.04 -10.84 -10.33
N PRO A 40 8.01 -10.10 -10.91
CA PRO A 40 7.99 -8.66 -11.19
C PRO A 40 7.59 -8.26 -12.62
N GLU A 41 7.19 -9.19 -13.51
CA GLU A 41 6.72 -8.81 -14.85
C GLU A 41 5.49 -7.89 -14.80
N LYS A 42 4.60 -8.11 -13.83
CA LYS A 42 3.53 -7.17 -13.46
C LYS A 42 3.86 -6.48 -12.13
N PRO A 43 3.51 -5.19 -11.98
CA PRO A 43 3.70 -4.48 -10.72
C PRO A 43 2.83 -5.10 -9.62
N PRO A 44 3.19 -4.91 -8.34
CA PRO A 44 2.37 -5.42 -7.25
C PRO A 44 1.06 -4.64 -7.19
N SER A 45 0.01 -5.28 -6.67
CA SER A 45 -1.19 -4.55 -6.28
C SER A 45 -0.93 -3.80 -4.97
N VAL A 46 -1.35 -2.54 -4.90
CA VAL A 46 -1.13 -1.67 -3.75
C VAL A 46 -2.45 -1.10 -3.27
N ARG A 47 -2.66 -1.16 -1.95
CA ARG A 47 -3.81 -0.59 -1.28
C ARG A 47 -3.38 0.13 -0.02
N PHE A 48 -3.90 1.33 0.18
CA PHE A 48 -3.85 1.99 1.48
C PHE A 48 -4.82 1.32 2.45
N HIS A 49 -4.30 0.88 3.60
CA HIS A 49 -5.11 0.45 4.73
C HIS A 49 -5.63 1.67 5.51
N SER A 50 -4.77 2.67 5.71
CA SER A 50 -5.15 3.98 6.26
C SER A 50 -5.94 4.78 5.24
N ARG A 51 -7.08 5.39 5.62
CA ARG A 51 -7.81 6.30 4.71
C ARG A 51 -6.94 7.49 4.30
N ILE A 52 -6.88 7.76 3.00
CA ILE A 52 -6.11 8.85 2.42
C ILE A 52 -6.92 9.54 1.32
N ASN A 53 -6.80 10.85 1.24
CA ASN A 53 -7.29 11.61 0.10
C ASN A 53 -6.11 11.92 -0.83
N MET A 54 -5.97 11.14 -1.90
CA MET A 54 -4.90 11.26 -2.89
C MET A 54 -5.44 10.84 -4.25
N THR A 55 -5.12 11.59 -5.30
CA THR A 55 -5.78 11.48 -6.62
C THR A 55 -5.71 10.08 -7.24
N CYS A 56 -4.62 9.35 -7.03
CA CYS A 56 -4.44 7.99 -7.56
C CYS A 56 -5.02 6.89 -6.67
N VAL A 57 -5.71 7.24 -5.58
CA VAL A 57 -6.23 6.28 -4.61
C VAL A 57 -7.75 6.33 -4.62
N ASN A 58 -8.38 5.17 -4.80
CA ASN A 58 -9.83 5.05 -4.64
C ASN A 58 -10.22 5.40 -3.19
N HIS A 59 -11.14 6.35 -3.04
CA HIS A 59 -11.51 6.86 -1.72
C HIS A 59 -12.25 5.84 -0.83
N GLU A 60 -12.95 4.88 -1.43
CA GLU A 60 -13.76 3.88 -0.71
C GLU A 60 -12.93 2.65 -0.34
N THR A 61 -12.11 2.17 -1.28
CA THR A 61 -11.40 0.88 -1.16
C THR A 61 -9.92 1.05 -0.77
N GLY A 62 -9.34 2.23 -0.99
CA GLY A 62 -7.91 2.49 -0.80
C GLY A 62 -7.02 1.91 -1.89
N LEU A 63 -7.58 1.30 -2.95
CA LEU A 63 -6.80 0.76 -4.08
C LEU A 63 -6.10 1.88 -4.83
N VAL A 64 -4.83 1.65 -5.17
CA VAL A 64 -4.05 2.56 -6.01
C VAL A 64 -4.28 2.21 -7.48
N TYR A 65 -4.67 3.19 -8.28
CA TYR A 65 -4.78 3.06 -9.73
C TYR A 65 -3.45 3.36 -10.40
N ASN A 66 -3.13 2.58 -11.44
CA ASN A 66 -2.06 2.85 -12.40
C ASN A 66 -2.67 3.49 -13.65
#